data_AF-A0A958FFU9-F1
#
_entry.id   AF-A0A958FFU9-F1
#
_cell.length_a   1.000
_cell.length_b   1.000
_cell.length_c   1.000
_cell.angle_alpha   90.00
_cell.angle_beta   90.00
_cell.angle_gamma   90.00
#
_symmetry.space_group_name_H-M   'P 1'
#
loop_
_entity.id
_entity.type
_entity.pdbx_description
1 polymer ?
#
loop_
_entity_poly.entity_id
_entity_poly.type
_entity_poly.pdbx_seq_one_letter_code
_entity_poly.pdbx_strand_id
1 'polypeptide(L)'
;VSRPGYSTLMELAELGKPALLIPTPGQTEQTYLAEYMLENRWFYSVSQAQLELPRDLETARQYPGLFYPEITRHSVRTIFENVLNIT
;
A
#
# COMPACT_ATOMS: atom_id res chain seq x y z
N VAL A 1 -10.41 -0.83 -3.79
CA VAL A 1 -10.41 -2.24 -3.35
C VAL A 1 -9.43 -2.98 -4.22
N SER A 2 -8.49 -3.74 -3.67
CA SER A 2 -7.52 -4.51 -4.45
C SER A 2 -6.89 -5.65 -3.65
N ARG A 3 -6.06 -6.47 -4.31
CA ARG A 3 -5.13 -7.41 -3.66
C ARG A 3 -3.79 -6.71 -3.38
N PRO A 4 -3.11 -6.99 -2.26
CA PRO A 4 -1.88 -6.32 -1.86
C PRO A 4 -0.64 -6.90 -2.57
N GLY A 5 -0.58 -6.78 -3.90
CA GLY A 5 0.65 -7.04 -4.65
C GLY A 5 1.57 -5.82 -4.67
N TYR A 6 2.88 -6.02 -4.84
CA TYR A 6 3.87 -4.94 -4.80
C TYR A 6 3.53 -3.78 -5.76
N SER A 7 3.26 -4.06 -7.04
CA SER A 7 2.91 -3.02 -8.02
C SER A 7 1.65 -2.24 -7.62
N THR A 8 0.61 -2.92 -7.13
CA THR A 8 -0.60 -2.27 -6.63
C THR A 8 -0.29 -1.32 -5.48
N LEU A 9 0.54 -1.74 -4.53
CA LEU A 9 0.91 -0.92 -3.38
C LEU A 9 1.73 0.31 -3.80
N MET A 10 2.61 0.16 -4.79
CA MET A 10 3.37 1.27 -5.38
C MET A 10 2.45 2.27 -6.10
N GLU A 11 1.47 1.79 -6.87
CA GLU A 11 0.47 2.65 -7.50
C GLU A 11 -0.38 3.38 -6.44
N LEU A 12 -0.82 2.69 -5.39
CA LEU A 12 -1.59 3.30 -4.30
C LEU A 12 -0.78 4.35 -3.54
N ALA A 13 0.52 4.11 -3.35
CA ALA A 13 1.44 5.07 -2.73
C ALA A 13 1.55 6.36 -3.54
N GLU A 14 1.72 6.25 -4.86
CA GLU A 14 1.78 7.42 -5.74
C GLU A 14 0.43 8.14 -5.84
N LEU A 15 -0.68 7.40 -5.80
CA LEU A 15 -2.03 7.98 -5.83
C LEU A 15 -2.43 8.67 -4.53
N GLY A 16 -1.81 8.33 -3.39
CA GLY A 16 -2.14 8.88 -2.09
C GLY A 16 -3.60 8.65 -1.66
N LYS A 17 -4.22 7.54 -2.09
CA LYS A 17 -5.63 7.22 -1.82
C LYS A 17 -5.77 6.09 -0.80
N PRO A 18 -6.83 6.08 0.04
CA PRO A 18 -7.13 4.93 0.87
C PRO A 18 -7.49 3.70 0.04
N ALA A 19 -7.26 2.51 0.61
CA ALA A 19 -7.58 1.24 -0.01
C ALA A 19 -8.06 0.21 1.00
N LEU A 20 -8.99 -0.64 0.53
CA LEU A 20 -9.35 -1.92 1.14
C LEU A 20 -8.53 -3.01 0.44
N LEU A 21 -7.69 -3.72 1.19
CA LEU A 21 -6.85 -4.82 0.74
C LEU A 21 -7.49 -6.17 1.12
N ILE A 22 -7.52 -7.10 0.17
CA ILE A 22 -8.05 -8.45 0.38
C ILE A 22 -6.98 -9.43 -0.11
N PRO A 23 -6.14 -10.00 0.77
CA PRO A 23 -5.09 -10.93 0.36
C PRO A 23 -5.70 -12.24 -0.15
N THR A 24 -5.02 -12.85 -1.14
CA THR A 24 -5.42 -14.16 -1.65
C THR A 24 -4.99 -15.26 -0.68
N PRO A 25 -5.90 -16.11 -0.19
CA PRO A 25 -5.53 -17.23 0.70
C PRO A 25 -4.46 -18.12 0.05
N GLY A 26 -3.41 -18.45 0.81
CA GLY A 26 -2.29 -19.27 0.32
C GLY A 26 -1.21 -18.50 -0.47
N GLN A 27 -1.35 -17.19 -0.67
CA GLN A 27 -0.29 -16.33 -1.22
C GLN A 27 0.44 -15.61 -0.07
N THR A 28 1.53 -16.21 0.42
CA THR A 28 2.26 -15.72 1.60
C THR A 28 2.68 -14.26 1.49
N GLU A 29 3.17 -13.82 0.32
CA GLU A 29 3.56 -12.43 0.09
C GLU A 29 2.38 -11.48 0.27
N GLN A 30 1.22 -11.79 -0.31
CA GLN A 30 0.04 -10.94 -0.18
C GLN A 30 -0.45 -10.87 1.27
N THR A 31 -0.47 -12.00 1.99
CA THR A 31 -0.87 -12.01 3.41
C THR A 31 0.05 -11.14 4.23
N TYR A 32 1.37 -11.31 4.09
CA TYR A 32 2.37 -10.50 4.79
C TYR A 32 2.22 -9.01 4.48
N LEU A 33 2.08 -8.64 3.20
CA LEU A 33 1.92 -7.25 2.80
C LEU A 33 0.62 -6.66 3.35
N ALA A 34 -0.50 -7.39 3.33
CA ALA A 34 -1.76 -6.94 3.90
C ALA A 34 -1.65 -6.67 5.41
N GLU A 35 -1.02 -7.59 6.15
CA GLU A 35 -0.79 -7.47 7.60
C GLU A 35 0.12 -6.27 7.90
N TYR A 36 1.24 -6.16 7.20
CA TYR A 36 2.18 -5.05 7.37
C TYR A 36 1.52 -3.69 7.10
N MET A 37 0.72 -3.55 6.04
CA MET A 37 0.02 -2.30 5.72
C MET A 37 -1.05 -1.95 6.77
N LEU A 38 -1.71 -2.97 7.35
CA LEU A 38 -2.70 -2.81 8.40
C LEU A 38 -2.06 -2.37 9.73
N GLU A 39 -0.97 -3.03 10.12
CA GLU A 39 -0.21 -2.72 11.34
C GLU A 39 0.37 -1.29 11.32
N ASN A 40 0.88 -0.85 10.17
CA ASN A 40 1.37 0.52 9.98
C ASN A 40 0.24 1.56 9.83
N ARG A 41 -1.04 1.14 9.89
CA ARG A 41 -2.21 2.01 9.77
C ARG A 41 -2.27 2.77 8.43
N TRP A 42 -1.69 2.23 7.37
CA TRP A 42 -1.72 2.85 6.04
C TRP A 42 -2.93 2.42 5.22
N PHE A 43 -3.25 1.12 5.23
CA PHE A 43 -4.41 0.58 4.52
C PHE A 43 -5.19 -0.40 5.40
N TYR A 44 -6.51 -0.47 5.18
CA TYR A 44 -7.30 -1.49 5.84
C TYR A 44 -7.20 -2.80 5.07
N SER A 45 -7.12 -3.92 5.80
CA SER A 45 -7.06 -5.26 5.24
C SER A 45 -8.06 -6.17 5.94
N VAL A 46 -8.73 -7.02 5.18
CA VAL A 46 -9.64 -8.05 5.68
C VAL A 46 -9.42 -9.34 4.89
N SER A 47 -9.48 -10.48 5.57
CA SER A 47 -9.36 -11.77 4.88
C SER A 47 -10.55 -11.98 3.92
N GLN A 48 -10.32 -12.68 2.81
CA GLN A 48 -11.39 -12.96 1.82
C GLN A 48 -12.60 -13.67 2.45
N ALA A 49 -12.38 -14.50 3.47
CA ALA A 49 -13.45 -15.23 4.17
C ALA A 49 -14.30 -14.37 5.12
N GLN A 50 -13.78 -13.21 5.55
CA GLN A 50 -14.45 -12.32 6.51
C GLN A 50 -14.96 -11.01 5.87
N LEU A 51 -14.81 -10.87 4.56
CA LEU A 51 -15.16 -9.67 3.80
C LEU A 51 -16.66 -9.38 3.88
N GLU A 52 -17.00 -8.20 4.39
CA GLU A 52 -18.32 -7.58 4.34
C GLU A 52 -18.20 -6.18 3.72
N LEU A 53 -18.47 -6.10 2.42
CA LEU A 53 -18.18 -4.91 1.61
C LEU A 53 -18.68 -3.58 2.23
N PRO A 54 -19.94 -3.43 2.70
CA PRO A 54 -20.39 -2.14 3.24
C PRO A 54 -19.56 -1.69 4.45
N ARG A 55 -19.37 -2.58 5.43
CA ARG A 55 -18.61 -2.33 6.66
C ARG A 55 -17.13 -2.05 6.36
N ASP A 56 -16.54 -2.89 5.53
CA ASP A 56 -15.10 -2.87 5.29
C ASP A 56 -14.69 -1.70 4.39
N LEU A 57 -15.56 -1.27 3.47
CA LEU A 57 -15.35 -0.04 2.69
C LEU A 57 -15.43 1.20 3.58
N GLU A 58 -16.38 1.26 4.50
CA GLU A 58 -16.50 2.38 5.43
C GLU A 58 -15.27 2.48 6.34
N THR A 59 -14.80 1.34 6.82
CA THR A 59 -13.56 1.25 7.60
C THR A 59 -12.34 1.68 6.77
N ALA A 60 -12.19 1.16 5.55
CA ALA A 60 -11.06 1.49 4.68
C ALA A 60 -10.95 2.98 4.34
N ARG A 61 -12.08 3.69 4.24
CA ARG A 61 -12.12 5.14 3.99
C ARG A 61 -11.49 5.97 5.10
N GLN A 62 -11.37 5.43 6.31
CA GLN A 62 -10.80 6.13 7.46
C GLN A 62 -9.27 6.05 7.51
N TYR A 63 -8.66 5.22 6.66
CA TYR A 63 -7.21 5.10 6.60
C TYR A 63 -6.61 6.22 5.75
N PRO A 64 -5.42 6.73 6.11
CA PRO A 64 -4.77 7.83 5.40
C PRO A 64 -4.22 7.41 4.02
N GLY A 65 -4.06 6.11 3.77
CA GLY A 65 -3.24 5.62 2.67
C GLY A 65 -1.75 5.72 2.96
N LEU A 66 -0.93 5.25 2.03
CA LEU A 66 0.52 5.40 2.08
C LEU A 66 0.89 6.76 1.52
N PHE A 67 0.88 7.80 2.35
CA PHE A 67 1.20 9.16 1.92
C PHE A 67 2.62 9.54 2.32
N TYR A 68 3.45 9.77 1.31
CA TYR A 68 4.65 10.59 1.42
C TYR A 68 4.62 11.58 0.24
N PRO A 69 4.69 12.90 0.49
CA PRO A 69 4.76 13.85 -0.60
C PRO A 69 6.08 13.69 -1.35
N GLU A 70 6.00 13.68 -2.68
CA GLU A 70 7.13 13.61 -3.61
C GLU A 70 8.04 12.36 -3.55
N ILE A 71 7.57 11.20 -3.06
CA ILE A 71 8.39 9.96 -2.96
C ILE A 71 9.22 9.72 -4.22
N THR A 72 8.54 9.60 -5.37
CA THR A 72 9.20 9.16 -6.60
C THR A 72 10.18 10.21 -7.10
N ARG A 73 9.75 11.46 -7.24
CA ARG A 73 10.63 12.55 -7.72
C ARG A 73 11.81 12.80 -6.79
N HIS A 74 11.57 12.79 -5.47
CA HIS A 74 12.61 12.95 -4.47
C HIS A 74 13.59 11.78 -4.51
N SER A 75 13.10 10.54 -4.50
CA SER A 75 13.94 9.34 -4.49
C SER A 75 14.79 9.24 -5.76
N VAL A 76 14.18 9.50 -6.92
CA VAL A 76 14.90 9.56 -8.20
C VAL A 76 15.97 10.65 -8.12
N ARG A 77 15.63 11.88 -7.73
CA ARG A 77 16.63 12.96 -7.58
C ARG A 77 17.79 12.55 -6.68
N THR A 78 17.50 12.02 -5.49
CA THR A 78 18.50 11.57 -4.51
C THR A 78 19.39 10.47 -5.08
N ILE A 79 18.83 9.49 -5.80
CA ILE A 79 19.62 8.43 -6.46
C ILE A 79 20.53 9.03 -7.54
N PHE A 80 19.99 9.89 -8.41
CA PHE A 80 20.78 10.54 -9.46
C PHE A 80 21.91 11.39 -8.88
N GLU A 81 21.64 12.19 -7.86
CA GLU A 81 22.66 13.00 -7.15
C GLU A 81 23.72 12.10 -6.50
N ASN A 82 23.33 11.05 -5.80
CA ASN A 82 24.29 10.20 -5.08
C ASN A 82 25.08 9.27 -6.01
N VAL A 83 24.49 8.79 -7.10
CA VAL A 83 25.17 7.84 -8.01
C VAL A 83 26.04 8.59 -9.03
N LEU A 84 25.58 9.73 -9.55
CA LEU A 84 26.31 10.48 -10.58
C LEU A 84 27.38 11.43 -10.01
N ASN A 85 27.24 11.92 -8.77
CA ASN A 85 28.27 12.75 -8.13
C ASN A 85 29.43 11.94 -7.50
N ILE A 86 29.46 10.62 -7.69
CA ILE A 86 30.57 9.74 -7.27
C ILE A 86 31.55 9.47 -8.44
N THR A 87 31.38 10.11 -9.61
CA THR A 87 32.34 10.06 -10.73
C THR A 87 32.96 11.43 -10.98
#